data_AF-A0A522G398-F1
#
_entry.id   AF-A0A522G398-F1
#
_cell.length_a   1.000
_cell.length_b   1.000
_cell.length_c   1.000
_cell.angle_alpha   90.00
_cell.angle_beta   90.00
_cell.angle_gamma   90.00
#
_symmetry.space_group_name_H-M   'P 1'
#
loop_
_entity.id
_entity.type
_entity.pdbx_description
1 polymer ?
#
loop_
_entity_poly.entity_id
_entity_poly.type
_entity_poly.pdbx_seq_one_letter_code
_entity_poly.pdbx_strand_id
1 'polypeptide(L)'
;MELSLERPDGYLFVRRVAARGVTLIDRELTDSFVLAPDHVEEHWPVHEVAALGDTHIAGLLAMQPEVVLLGTGVQQVFPPAEFSAEFLRKGVGIEIMNNAAAARTYNLLASEGRHVIAAFMLPVD
;
A
#
# COMPACT_ATOMS: atom_id res chain seq x y z
N MET A 1 -11.05 25.67 22.12
CA MET A 1 -9.98 24.67 21.92
C MET A 1 -9.99 24.32 20.45
N GLU A 2 -9.22 25.08 19.69
CA GLU A 2 -9.05 24.83 18.26
C GLU A 2 -7.93 23.80 18.17
N LEU A 3 -8.30 22.56 17.86
CA LEU A 3 -7.34 21.50 17.57
C LEU A 3 -6.68 21.87 16.26
N SER A 4 -5.56 22.60 16.33
CA SER A 4 -4.66 22.74 15.21
C SER A 4 -4.22 21.33 14.81
N LEU A 5 -4.82 20.80 13.75
CA LEU A 5 -4.30 19.64 13.04
C LEU A 5 -2.91 20.04 12.54
N GLU A 6 -1.88 19.71 13.33
CA GLU A 6 -0.51 19.63 12.85
C GLU A 6 -0.57 18.77 11.58
N ARG A 7 -0.36 19.42 10.44
CA ARG A 7 -0.18 18.68 9.19
C ARG A 7 1.07 17.84 9.40
N PRO A 8 1.04 16.53 9.17
CA PRO A 8 2.24 15.72 9.23
C PRO A 8 3.14 16.15 8.06
N ASP A 9 3.98 17.15 8.30
CA ASP A 9 5.02 17.59 7.38
C ASP A 9 6.09 16.49 7.37
N GLY A 10 5.92 15.48 6.51
CA GLY A 10 6.93 14.45 6.33
C GLY A 10 6.52 13.16 5.61
N TYR A 11 5.21 12.88 5.44
CA TYR A 11 4.79 11.67 4.71
C TYR A 11 3.52 11.85 3.86
N LEU A 12 3.45 11.08 2.78
CA LEU A 12 2.26 10.92 1.94
C LEU A 12 1.23 10.08 2.69
N PHE A 13 -0.02 10.54 2.77
CA PHE A 13 -1.09 9.84 3.49
C PHE A 13 -2.35 9.66 2.65
N VAL A 14 -3.07 8.59 2.92
CA VAL A 14 -4.36 8.29 2.28
C VAL A 14 -5.46 9.03 3.03
N ARG A 15 -6.15 9.95 2.35
CA ARG A 15 -7.28 10.71 2.91
C ARG A 15 -8.60 9.91 2.86
N ARG A 16 -8.83 9.17 1.78
CA ARG A 16 -10.10 8.46 1.54
C ARG A 16 -9.88 7.24 0.66
N VAL A 17 -10.64 6.18 0.93
CA VAL A 17 -10.73 4.99 0.06
C VAL A 17 -12.16 4.85 -0.44
N ALA A 18 -12.31 4.70 -1.76
CA ALA A 18 -13.55 4.39 -2.45
C ALA A 18 -13.47 3.01 -3.11
N ALA A 19 -14.57 2.53 -3.68
CA ALA A 19 -14.60 1.25 -4.40
C ALA A 19 -13.69 1.22 -5.63
N ARG A 20 -13.44 2.38 -6.26
CA ARG A 20 -12.73 2.50 -7.54
C ARG A 20 -11.59 3.54 -7.51
N GLY A 21 -11.21 4.01 -6.33
CA GLY A 21 -10.21 5.05 -6.23
C GLY A 21 -9.75 5.29 -4.81
N VAL A 22 -8.54 5.81 -4.68
CA VAL A 22 -7.94 6.22 -3.42
C VAL A 22 -7.53 7.68 -3.52
N THR A 23 -7.98 8.49 -2.58
CA THR A 23 -7.56 9.89 -2.49
C THR A 23 -6.29 9.98 -1.64
N LEU A 24 -5.16 10.23 -2.27
CA LEU A 24 -3.87 10.50 -1.64
C LEU A 24 -3.71 12.01 -1.46
N ILE A 25 -3.61 12.46 -0.21
CA ILE A 25 -3.64 13.90 0.15
C ILE A 25 -4.88 14.57 -0.48
N ASP A 26 -4.71 15.24 -1.63
CA ASP A 26 -5.76 15.93 -2.37
C ASP A 26 -6.06 15.34 -3.75
N ARG A 27 -5.29 14.34 -4.20
CA ARG A 27 -5.39 13.75 -5.54
C ARG A 27 -6.04 12.37 -5.50
N GLU A 28 -6.95 12.10 -6.43
CA GLU A 28 -7.55 10.77 -6.59
C GLU A 28 -6.73 9.93 -7.58
N LEU A 29 -6.31 8.76 -7.12
CA LEU A 29 -5.71 7.71 -7.92
C LEU A 29 -6.78 6.67 -8.24
N THR A 30 -6.95 6.39 -9.52
CA THR A 30 -7.92 5.39 -10.03
C THR A 30 -7.23 4.16 -10.59
N ASP A 31 -5.90 4.16 -10.65
CA ASP A 31 -5.09 3.04 -11.09
C ASP A 31 -4.29 2.47 -9.91
N SER A 32 -3.91 1.19 -10.01
CA SER A 32 -3.10 0.51 -9.02
C SER A 32 -1.78 1.25 -8.78
N PHE A 33 -1.38 1.36 -7.52
CA PHE A 33 -0.21 2.13 -7.13
C PHE A 33 0.50 1.54 -5.93
N VAL A 34 1.77 1.91 -5.77
CA VAL A 34 2.57 1.62 -4.58
C VAL A 34 2.88 2.91 -3.85
N LEU A 35 2.73 2.89 -2.54
CA LEU A 35 2.86 4.06 -1.67
C LEU A 35 3.91 3.80 -0.60
N ALA A 36 4.90 4.67 -0.56
CA ALA A 36 5.87 4.81 0.52
C ALA A 36 5.62 6.15 1.26
N PRO A 37 6.20 6.35 2.45
CA PRO A 37 6.05 7.61 3.17
C PRO A 37 6.53 8.81 2.35
N ASP A 38 7.58 8.68 1.56
CA ASP A 38 8.23 9.78 0.84
C ASP A 38 7.87 9.87 -0.66
N HIS A 39 7.32 8.81 -1.26
CA HIS A 39 6.98 8.79 -2.69
C HIS A 39 5.81 7.84 -3.02
N VAL A 40 5.28 7.98 -4.23
CA VAL A 40 4.22 7.14 -4.77
C VAL A 40 4.57 6.71 -6.20
N GLU A 41 4.44 5.43 -6.49
CA GLU A 41 4.51 4.86 -7.85
C GLU A 41 3.09 4.65 -8.37
N GLU A 42 2.59 5.59 -9.17
CA GLU A 42 1.17 5.65 -9.60
C GLU A 42 0.77 4.64 -10.68
N HIS A 43 1.73 3.90 -11.26
CA HIS A 43 1.48 2.98 -12.39
C HIS A 43 1.97 1.58 -12.05
N TRP A 44 1.51 1.04 -10.93
CA TRP A 44 1.85 -0.32 -10.55
C TRP A 44 1.01 -1.30 -11.40
N PRO A 45 1.62 -2.17 -12.22
CA PRO A 45 0.91 -2.91 -13.28
C PRO A 45 0.05 -4.10 -12.78
N VAL A 46 -0.26 -4.13 -11.48
CA VAL A 46 -0.98 -5.24 -10.84
C VAL A 46 -2.36 -4.79 -10.41
N HIS A 47 -3.39 -5.31 -11.06
CA HIS A 47 -4.80 -4.99 -10.75
C HIS A 47 -5.55 -6.14 -10.08
N GLU A 48 -4.93 -7.31 -10.00
CA GLU A 48 -5.47 -8.50 -9.33
C GLU A 48 -4.36 -9.36 -8.76
N VAL A 49 -4.70 -10.13 -7.73
CA VAL A 49 -3.78 -11.02 -7.01
C VAL A 49 -3.15 -12.07 -7.93
N ALA A 50 -3.88 -12.53 -8.95
CA ALA A 50 -3.39 -13.52 -9.91
C ALA A 50 -2.24 -13.00 -10.80
N ALA A 51 -2.10 -11.67 -10.94
CA ALA A 51 -1.03 -11.05 -11.72
C ALA A 51 0.27 -10.83 -10.89
N LEU A 52 0.25 -11.12 -9.58
CA LEU A 52 1.45 -11.03 -8.75
C LEU A 52 2.50 -12.06 -9.19
N GLY A 53 3.76 -11.65 -9.12
CA GLY A 53 4.89 -12.48 -9.53
C GLY A 53 6.21 -11.90 -9.05
N ASP A 54 7.30 -12.60 -9.33
CA ASP A 54 8.62 -12.32 -8.76
C ASP A 54 9.12 -10.90 -9.01
N THR A 55 8.80 -10.32 -10.17
CA THR A 55 9.18 -8.93 -10.49
C THR A 55 8.50 -7.93 -9.57
N HIS A 56 7.23 -8.15 -9.22
CA HIS A 56 6.48 -7.29 -8.30
C HIS A 56 7.02 -7.43 -6.87
N ILE A 57 7.35 -8.65 -6.45
CA ILE A 57 7.99 -8.90 -5.16
C ILE A 57 9.34 -8.19 -5.08
N ALA A 58 10.18 -8.35 -6.12
CA ALA A 58 11.50 -7.74 -6.18
C ALA A 58 11.42 -6.20 -6.15
N GLY A 59 10.48 -5.59 -6.87
CA GLY A 59 10.24 -4.15 -6.82
C GLY A 59 9.86 -3.67 -5.43
N LEU A 60 8.94 -4.38 -4.76
CA LEU A 60 8.55 -4.05 -3.38
C LEU A 60 9.71 -4.17 -2.39
N LEU A 61 10.52 -5.22 -2.50
CA LEU A 61 11.69 -5.45 -1.65
C LEU A 61 12.84 -4.48 -1.93
N ALA A 62 12.99 -4.00 -3.17
CA ALA A 62 14.04 -3.05 -3.55
C ALA A 62 13.89 -1.71 -2.83
N MET A 63 12.67 -1.34 -2.43
CA MET A 63 12.43 -0.19 -1.57
C MET A 63 12.91 -0.40 -0.13
N GLN A 64 13.32 -1.62 0.27
CA GLN A 64 13.77 -1.94 1.64
C GLN A 64 12.70 -1.65 2.71
N PRO A 65 11.48 -2.20 2.58
CA PRO A 65 10.41 -2.04 3.57
C PRO A 65 10.77 -2.71 4.91
N GLU A 66 10.31 -2.11 6.01
CA GLU A 66 10.16 -2.84 7.29
C GLU A 66 8.94 -3.78 7.25
N VAL A 67 7.89 -3.34 6.56
CA VAL A 67 6.64 -4.07 6.38
C VAL A 67 5.97 -3.69 5.08
N VAL A 68 5.36 -4.68 4.42
CA VAL A 68 4.55 -4.50 3.22
C VAL A 68 3.08 -4.72 3.55
N LEU A 69 2.22 -3.80 3.11
CA LEU A 69 0.78 -3.92 3.16
C LEU A 69 0.26 -4.12 1.74
N LEU A 70 -0.37 -5.26 1.48
CA LEU A 70 -0.99 -5.55 0.19
C LEU A 70 -2.50 -5.31 0.29
N GLY A 71 -2.96 -4.22 -0.31
CA GLY A 71 -4.37 -3.89 -0.51
C GLY A 71 -4.91 -4.54 -1.79
N THR A 72 -5.86 -5.46 -1.66
CA THR A 72 -6.36 -6.26 -2.79
C THR A 72 -7.71 -5.78 -3.34
N GLY A 73 -7.99 -4.49 -3.22
CA GLY A 73 -9.26 -3.90 -3.64
C GLY A 73 -10.30 -3.84 -2.51
N VAL A 74 -11.58 -3.97 -2.86
CA VAL A 74 -12.70 -3.88 -1.89
C VAL A 74 -12.74 -5.09 -0.95
N GLN A 75 -12.33 -6.26 -1.45
CA GLN A 75 -12.29 -7.51 -0.70
C GLN A 75 -10.85 -7.95 -0.48
N GLN A 76 -10.61 -8.65 0.63
CA GLN A 76 -9.32 -9.29 0.88
C GLN A 76 -9.23 -10.57 0.05
N VAL A 77 -8.16 -10.70 -0.73
CA VAL A 77 -7.88 -11.87 -1.54
C VAL A 77 -6.45 -12.32 -1.26
N PHE A 78 -6.27 -13.56 -0.82
CA PHE A 78 -4.93 -14.05 -0.47
C PHE A 78 -4.18 -14.54 -1.72
N PRO A 79 -2.92 -14.11 -1.92
CA PRO A 79 -2.04 -14.72 -2.92
C PRO A 79 -1.65 -16.15 -2.51
N PRO A 80 -1.05 -16.93 -3.43
CA PRO A 80 -0.43 -18.20 -3.08
C PRO A 80 0.56 -18.05 -1.92
N ALA A 81 0.66 -19.06 -1.05
CA ALA A 81 1.50 -19.00 0.14
C ALA A 81 2.97 -18.69 -0.15
N GLU A 82 3.44 -19.08 -1.33
CA GLU A 82 4.78 -18.80 -1.86
C GLU A 82 5.07 -17.30 -1.95
N PHE A 83 4.07 -16.48 -2.34
CA PHE A 83 4.20 -15.03 -2.41
C PHE A 83 4.61 -14.45 -1.05
N SER A 84 3.87 -14.79 0.01
CA SER A 84 4.18 -14.31 1.37
C SER A 84 5.48 -14.90 1.91
N ALA A 85 5.81 -16.14 1.52
CA ALA A 85 7.05 -16.79 1.94
C ALA A 85 8.30 -16.07 1.41
N GLU A 86 8.27 -15.48 0.22
CA GLU A 86 9.41 -14.72 -0.32
C GLU A 86 9.76 -13.51 0.55
N PHE A 87 8.78 -12.74 1.00
CA PHE A 87 9.01 -11.60 1.92
C PHE A 87 9.58 -12.08 3.25
N LEU A 88 9.00 -13.15 3.82
CA LEU A 88 9.45 -13.69 5.10
C LEU A 88 10.90 -14.19 5.05
N ARG A 89 11.31 -14.85 3.95
CA ARG A 89 12.71 -15.28 3.76
C ARG A 89 13.70 -14.11 3.72
N LYS A 90 13.22 -12.90 3.41
CA LYS A 90 14.00 -11.66 3.43
C LYS A 90 13.86 -10.89 4.75
N GLY A 91 13.16 -11.45 5.73
CA GLY A 91 12.92 -10.83 7.03
C GLY A 91 11.90 -9.69 6.98
N VAL A 92 11.12 -9.59 5.91
CA VAL A 92 10.10 -8.54 5.72
C VAL A 92 8.73 -9.13 6.03
N GLY A 93 8.00 -8.49 6.94
CA GLY A 93 6.60 -8.83 7.20
C GLY A 93 5.71 -8.37 6.05
N ILE A 94 4.75 -9.21 5.64
CA ILE A 94 3.72 -8.82 4.67
C ILE A 94 2.33 -9.13 5.22
N GLU A 95 1.44 -8.15 5.15
CA GLU A 95 0.03 -8.28 5.52
C GLU A 95 -0.86 -8.04 4.31
N ILE A 96 -1.80 -8.97 4.08
CA ILE A 96 -2.77 -8.89 3.00
C ILE A 96 -4.11 -8.43 3.58
N MET A 97 -4.73 -7.42 2.98
CA MET A 97 -6.00 -6.85 3.45
C MET A 97 -6.76 -6.14 2.32
N ASN A 98 -7.96 -5.63 2.59
CA ASN A 98 -8.65 -4.75 1.65
C ASN A 98 -8.05 -3.33 1.68
N ASN A 99 -8.32 -2.52 0.66
CA ASN A 99 -7.74 -1.18 0.51
C ASN A 99 -8.11 -0.24 1.66
N ALA A 100 -9.31 -0.37 2.24
CA ALA A 100 -9.73 0.46 3.37
C ALA A 100 -8.92 0.15 4.64
N ALA A 101 -8.63 -1.12 4.91
CA ALA A 101 -7.74 -1.53 5.99
C ALA A 101 -6.30 -1.12 5.70
N ALA A 102 -5.79 -1.39 4.49
CA ALA A 102 -4.42 -1.05 4.09
C ALA A 102 -4.13 0.44 4.27
N ALA A 103 -5.05 1.31 3.85
CA ALA A 103 -4.91 2.76 4.02
C ALA A 103 -4.81 3.20 5.48
N ARG A 104 -5.65 2.63 6.36
CA ARG A 104 -5.61 2.97 7.80
C ARG A 104 -4.34 2.48 8.46
N THR A 105 -3.93 1.24 8.18
CA THR A 105 -2.70 0.66 8.72
C THR A 105 -1.47 1.41 8.20
N TYR A 106 -1.44 1.72 6.89
CA TYR A 106 -0.39 2.53 6.29
C TYR A 106 -0.26 3.89 6.97
N ASN A 107 -1.36 4.64 7.11
CA ASN A 107 -1.32 5.97 7.72
C ASN A 107 -0.83 5.91 9.17
N LEU A 108 -1.23 4.90 9.94
CA LEU A 108 -0.75 4.69 11.30
C LEU A 108 0.77 4.48 11.31
N LEU A 109 1.25 3.50 10.54
CA LEU A 109 2.67 3.15 10.51
C LEU A 109 3.55 4.27 9.96
N ALA A 110 3.10 4.95 8.90
CA ALA A 110 3.80 6.11 8.35
C ALA A 110 3.87 7.26 9.37
N SER A 111 2.81 7.49 10.15
CA SER A 111 2.82 8.48 11.23
C SER A 111 3.77 8.15 12.39
N GLU A 112 4.08 6.87 12.58
CA GLU A 112 5.11 6.39 13.53
C GLU A 112 6.54 6.49 12.96
N GLY A 113 6.70 6.96 11.73
CA GLY A 113 7.99 7.05 11.05
C GLY A 113 8.53 5.70 10.53
N ARG A 114 7.68 4.67 10.45
CA ARG A 114 8.06 3.36 9.91
C ARG A 114 8.22 3.43 8.39
N HIS A 115 9.19 2.68 7.86
CA HIS A 115 9.36 2.49 6.43
C HIS A 115 8.38 1.43 5.90
N VAL A 116 7.09 1.78 5.91
CA VAL A 116 5.97 0.96 5.42
C VAL A 116 5.76 1.16 3.93
N ILE A 117 5.62 0.07 3.19
CA ILE A 117 5.25 0.11 1.77
C ILE A 117 3.85 -0.47 1.61
N ALA A 118 2.93 0.29 1.04
CA ALA A 118 1.57 -0.16 0.78
C ALA A 118 1.30 -0.25 -0.73
N ALA A 119 0.95 -1.44 -1.22
CA ALA A 119 0.59 -1.68 -2.61
C ALA A 119 -0.93 -1.83 -2.73
N PHE A 120 -1.58 -0.94 -3.49
CA PHE A 120 -3.04 -0.92 -3.64
C PHE A 120 -3.43 -1.38 -5.04
N MET A 121 -4.25 -2.44 -5.11
CA MET A 121 -4.88 -2.87 -6.34
C MET A 121 -6.20 -2.12 -6.54
N LEU A 122 -6.38 -1.54 -7.73
CA LEU A 122 -7.63 -0.92 -8.16
C LEU A 122 -8.14 -1.59 -9.44
N PRO A 123 -9.47 -1.69 -9.61
CA PRO A 123 -10.05 -2.31 -10.79
C PRO A 123 -9.71 -1.50 -12.05
N VAL A 124 -9.30 -2.19 -13.11
CA VAL A 124 -9.25 -1.62 -14.46
C VAL A 124 -10.67 -1.51 -15.02
N ASP A 125 -10.96 -0.41 -15.71
CA ASP A 125 -12.17 -0.26 -16.52
C ASP A 125 -12.12 -1.12 -17.79
#